data_AF-A0A4U1WM04-F1
#
_entry.id   AF-A0A4U1WM04-F1
#
_cell.length_a   1.000
_cell.length_b   1.000
_cell.length_c   1.000
_cell.angle_alpha   90.00
_cell.angle_beta   90.00
_cell.angle_gamma   90.00
#
_symmetry.space_group_name_H-M   'P 1'
#
loop_
_entity.id
_entity.type
_entity.pdbx_description
1 polymer ?
#
loop_
_entity_poly.entity_id
_entity_poly.type
_entity_poly.pdbx_seq_one_letter_code
_entity_poly.pdbx_strand_id
1 'polypeptide(L)'
;MSQNNLIGATGYRFISKGKTAFKIHIHTPEDTVLHRSVGFVRMGEDKALKKTIKLRDELGRQLWGKFWPKVLKEPYLMTRLPHSLEPKIVFKPNPTQSDPEHRDECYIAKWRVFSENGDYKYKTKVCSIRKHGRLAAYSQTKRALLDAHKDVIDLLIFMGRLNSIDLK
;
A
#
# COMPACT_ATOMS: atom_id res chain seq x y z
N MET A 1 6.85 -10.38 -20.91
CA MET A 1 5.67 -10.09 -20.07
C MET A 1 5.82 -10.87 -18.77
N SER A 2 6.06 -10.21 -17.64
CA SER A 2 6.23 -10.92 -16.36
C SER A 2 4.91 -11.59 -15.98
N GLN A 3 4.96 -12.88 -15.64
CA GLN A 3 3.80 -13.59 -15.11
C GLN A 3 3.35 -12.85 -13.86
N ASN A 4 2.17 -12.23 -13.92
CA ASN A 4 1.61 -11.52 -12.80
C ASN A 4 1.10 -12.57 -11.80
N ASN A 5 1.95 -12.95 -10.83
CA ASN A 5 1.69 -14.00 -9.84
C ASN A 5 0.40 -13.80 -9.01
N LEU A 6 -0.22 -12.62 -9.15
CA LEU A 6 -1.46 -12.20 -8.48
C LEU A 6 -2.73 -12.52 -9.28
N ILE A 7 -2.60 -12.94 -10.55
CA ILE A 7 -3.68 -13.48 -11.37
C ILE A 7 -3.46 -14.99 -11.42
N GLY A 8 -4.23 -15.73 -10.62
CA GLY A 8 -4.14 -17.19 -10.56
C GLY A 8 -4.64 -17.88 -11.84
N ALA A 9 -4.63 -19.21 -11.84
CA ALA A 9 -5.06 -20.06 -12.97
C ALA A 9 -6.49 -19.80 -13.47
N THR A 10 -7.31 -19.05 -12.72
CA THR A 10 -8.66 -18.64 -13.11
C THR A 10 -8.68 -17.43 -14.05
N GLY A 11 -7.58 -16.69 -14.17
CA GLY A 11 -7.54 -15.42 -14.90
C GLY A 11 -8.17 -14.24 -14.14
N TYR A 12 -8.68 -14.46 -12.91
CA TYR A 12 -9.34 -13.43 -12.12
C TYR A 12 -8.59 -13.15 -10.82
N ARG A 13 -8.41 -11.87 -10.49
CA ARG A 13 -7.86 -11.45 -9.20
C ARG A 13 -8.78 -11.83 -8.05
N PHE A 14 -8.15 -12.11 -6.91
CA PHE A 14 -8.81 -12.52 -5.67
C PHE A 14 -9.60 -13.83 -5.76
N ILE A 15 -9.46 -14.60 -6.85
CA ILE A 15 -10.15 -15.86 -7.06
C ILE A 15 -9.11 -16.95 -7.39
N SER A 16 -9.09 -18.01 -6.60
CA SER A 16 -8.31 -19.22 -6.88
C SER A 16 -9.25 -20.41 -7.14
N LYS A 17 -8.77 -21.41 -7.88
CA LYS A 17 -9.50 -22.66 -8.12
C LYS A 17 -8.98 -23.74 -7.19
N GLY A 18 -9.87 -24.33 -6.39
CA GLY A 18 -9.62 -25.55 -5.63
C GLY A 18 -10.15 -26.80 -6.35
N LYS A 19 -10.06 -27.97 -5.71
CA LYS A 19 -10.52 -29.25 -6.28
C LYS A 19 -12.04 -29.30 -6.52
N THR A 20 -12.83 -28.67 -5.65
CA THR A 20 -14.30 -28.77 -5.65
C THR A 20 -15.01 -27.42 -5.60
N ALA A 21 -14.26 -26.32 -5.45
CA ALA A 21 -14.79 -24.98 -5.27
C ALA A 21 -13.84 -23.92 -5.82
N PHE A 22 -14.40 -22.78 -6.23
CA PHE A 22 -13.64 -21.54 -6.39
C PHE A 22 -13.55 -20.84 -5.03
N LYS A 23 -12.37 -20.32 -4.70
CA LYS A 23 -12.10 -19.62 -3.43
C LYS A 23 -11.85 -18.14 -3.69
N ILE A 24 -12.47 -17.29 -2.89
CA ILE A 24 -12.31 -15.85 -2.90
C ILE A 24 -11.40 -15.46 -1.72
N HIS A 25 -10.41 -14.62 -1.99
CA HIS A 25 -9.45 -14.12 -1.03
C HIS A 25 -9.29 -12.62 -1.22
N ILE A 26 -9.93 -11.79 -0.38
CA ILE A 26 -9.89 -10.32 -0.49
C ILE A 26 -9.19 -9.76 0.74
N HIS A 27 -8.11 -9.00 0.56
CA HIS A 27 -7.54 -8.21 1.65
C HIS A 27 -8.56 -7.17 2.12
N THR A 28 -8.76 -7.05 3.42
CA THR A 28 -9.64 -6.06 4.02
C THR A 28 -8.89 -4.75 4.28
N PRO A 29 -9.61 -3.63 4.51
CA PRO A 29 -8.99 -2.37 4.90
C PRO A 29 -8.19 -2.46 6.21
N GLU A 30 -8.55 -3.40 7.10
CA GLU A 30 -7.93 -3.64 8.40
C GLU A 30 -6.73 -4.61 8.34
N ASP A 31 -6.15 -4.81 7.17
CA ASP A 31 -5.01 -5.73 6.94
C ASP A 31 -5.26 -7.21 7.26
N THR A 32 -6.52 -7.63 7.26
CA THR A 32 -6.90 -9.04 7.33
C THR A 32 -7.28 -9.59 5.95
N VAL A 33 -7.67 -10.86 5.87
CA VAL A 33 -8.10 -11.50 4.61
C VAL A 33 -9.47 -12.11 4.79
N LEU A 34 -10.43 -11.67 3.97
CA LEU A 34 -11.73 -12.31 3.85
C LEU A 34 -11.63 -13.55 2.96
N HIS A 35 -12.10 -14.68 3.49
CA HIS A 35 -12.19 -15.94 2.79
C HIS A 35 -13.65 -16.35 2.53
N ARG A 36 -13.96 -16.66 1.27
CA ARG A 36 -15.25 -17.26 0.85
C ARG A 36 -15.02 -18.33 -0.21
N SER A 37 -15.95 -19.26 -0.36
CA SER A 37 -15.86 -20.32 -1.38
C SER A 37 -17.22 -20.58 -2.03
N VAL A 38 -17.20 -20.93 -3.31
CA VAL A 38 -18.38 -21.35 -4.09
C VAL A 38 -18.08 -22.72 -4.69
N GLY A 39 -18.80 -23.74 -4.23
CA GLY A 39 -18.67 -25.11 -4.72
C GLY A 39 -19.20 -25.27 -6.13
N PHE A 40 -18.49 -26.00 -7.00
CA PHE A 40 -18.88 -26.21 -8.40
C PHE A 40 -19.31 -27.64 -8.74
N VAL A 41 -19.13 -28.60 -7.82
CA VAL A 41 -19.39 -30.04 -8.06
C VAL A 41 -20.80 -30.31 -8.60
N ARG A 42 -21.83 -29.66 -8.03
CA ARG A 42 -23.23 -29.85 -8.45
C ARG A 42 -23.71 -28.88 -9.53
N MET A 43 -23.10 -27.69 -9.62
CA MET A 43 -23.60 -26.60 -10.48
C MET A 43 -22.82 -26.43 -11.79
N GLY A 44 -21.67 -27.12 -11.94
CA GLY A 44 -20.75 -26.95 -13.05
C GLY A 44 -19.79 -25.76 -12.85
N GLU A 45 -18.59 -25.87 -13.43
CA GLU A 45 -17.52 -24.87 -13.25
C GLU A 45 -17.90 -23.49 -13.79
N ASP A 46 -18.44 -23.39 -14.99
CA ASP A 46 -18.75 -22.10 -15.61
C ASP A 46 -19.79 -21.29 -14.83
N LYS A 47 -20.85 -21.96 -14.36
CA LYS A 47 -21.89 -21.32 -13.55
C LYS A 47 -21.32 -20.89 -12.20
N ALA A 48 -20.50 -21.73 -11.58
CA ALA A 48 -19.86 -21.41 -10.32
C ALA A 48 -18.88 -20.24 -10.45
N LEU A 49 -18.10 -20.17 -11.53
CA LEU A 49 -17.17 -19.08 -11.79
C LEU A 49 -17.90 -17.75 -11.94
N LYS A 50 -18.97 -17.71 -12.76
CA LYS A 50 -19.83 -16.52 -12.90
C LYS A 50 -20.40 -16.08 -11.56
N LYS A 51 -20.88 -17.01 -10.74
CA LYS A 51 -21.39 -16.74 -9.38
C LYS A 51 -20.29 -16.21 -8.47
N THR A 52 -19.09 -16.77 -8.55
CA THR A 52 -17.93 -16.37 -7.74
C THR A 52 -17.48 -14.95 -8.07
N ILE A 53 -17.45 -14.59 -9.36
CA ILE A 53 -17.08 -13.23 -9.81
C ILE A 53 -18.07 -12.20 -9.26
N LYS A 54 -19.38 -12.46 -9.37
CA LYS A 54 -20.41 -11.59 -8.81
C LYS A 54 -20.26 -11.42 -7.31
N LEU A 55 -20.11 -12.54 -6.58
CA LEU A 55 -19.93 -12.52 -5.13
C LEU A 55 -18.66 -11.77 -4.72
N ARG A 56 -17.54 -11.94 -5.45
CA ARG A 56 -16.30 -11.20 -5.20
C ARG A 56 -16.53 -9.70 -5.32
N ASP A 57 -17.22 -9.25 -6.37
CA ASP A 57 -17.44 -7.82 -6.59
C ASP A 57 -18.42 -7.21 -5.59
N GLU A 58 -19.42 -7.98 -5.14
CA GLU A 58 -20.32 -7.58 -4.05
C GLU A 58 -19.54 -7.41 -2.74
N LEU A 59 -18.78 -8.43 -2.33
CA LEU A 59 -17.96 -8.39 -1.11
C LEU A 59 -16.90 -7.29 -1.18
N GLY A 60 -16.26 -7.15 -2.34
CA GLY A 60 -15.26 -6.12 -2.58
C GLY A 60 -15.83 -4.71 -2.45
N ARG A 61 -17.03 -4.45 -2.99
CA ARG A 61 -17.73 -3.16 -2.82
C ARG A 61 -18.20 -2.94 -1.38
N GLN A 62 -18.62 -3.98 -0.67
CA GLN A 62 -18.98 -3.87 0.75
C GLN A 62 -17.77 -3.48 1.61
N LEU A 63 -16.61 -4.09 1.35
CA LEU A 63 -15.38 -3.83 2.12
C LEU A 63 -14.69 -2.53 1.72
N TRP A 64 -14.56 -2.25 0.43
CA TRP A 64 -13.73 -1.16 -0.10
C TRP A 64 -14.53 0.03 -0.63
N GLY A 65 -15.86 -0.07 -0.70
CA GLY A 65 -16.72 0.98 -1.22
C GLY A 65 -16.27 1.48 -2.61
N LYS A 66 -16.08 2.80 -2.71
CA LYS A 66 -15.61 3.46 -3.94
C LYS A 66 -14.20 3.05 -4.37
N PHE A 67 -13.39 2.47 -3.49
CA PHE A 67 -12.01 2.07 -3.79
C PHE A 67 -11.91 0.66 -4.39
N TRP A 68 -12.98 -0.14 -4.39
CA TRP A 68 -12.96 -1.49 -4.95
C TRP A 68 -12.41 -1.57 -6.38
N PRO A 69 -12.82 -0.69 -7.33
CA PRO A 69 -12.25 -0.71 -8.68
C PRO A 69 -10.74 -0.49 -8.69
N LYS A 70 -10.20 0.38 -7.83
CA LYS A 70 -8.76 0.64 -7.71
C LYS A 70 -8.04 -0.61 -7.18
N VAL A 71 -8.57 -1.20 -6.10
CA VAL A 71 -8.05 -2.45 -5.50
C VAL A 71 -8.04 -3.60 -6.50
N LEU A 72 -9.12 -3.75 -7.28
CA LEU A 72 -9.25 -4.78 -8.31
C LEU A 72 -8.37 -4.54 -9.54
N LYS A 73 -8.15 -3.29 -9.93
CA LYS A 73 -7.31 -2.95 -11.10
C LYS A 73 -5.82 -3.03 -10.79
N GLU A 74 -5.39 -2.58 -9.61
CA GLU A 74 -3.96 -2.42 -9.27
C GLU A 74 -3.41 -3.61 -8.46
N PRO A 75 -2.56 -4.48 -9.04
CA PRO A 75 -2.11 -5.71 -8.39
C PRO A 75 -1.31 -5.46 -7.12
N TYR A 76 -0.38 -4.51 -7.19
CA TYR A 76 0.58 -4.23 -6.13
C TYR A 76 0.15 -3.12 -5.18
N LEU A 77 -1.09 -2.61 -5.28
CA LEU A 77 -1.56 -1.49 -4.47
C LEU A 77 -1.25 -1.71 -2.99
N MET A 78 -1.68 -2.83 -2.41
CA MET A 78 -1.48 -3.15 -1.00
C MET A 78 0.00 -3.19 -0.61
N THR A 79 0.87 -3.70 -1.48
CA THR A 79 2.32 -3.78 -1.23
C THR A 79 3.01 -2.40 -1.27
N ARG A 80 2.41 -1.43 -1.95
CA ARG A 80 2.95 -0.06 -2.08
C ARG A 80 2.44 0.89 -1.00
N LEU A 81 1.32 0.56 -0.34
CA LEU A 81 0.76 1.43 0.67
C LEU A 81 1.74 1.62 1.84
N PRO A 82 2.05 2.87 2.21
CA PRO A 82 2.86 3.13 3.38
C PRO A 82 2.08 2.70 4.63
N HIS A 83 2.81 2.15 5.62
CA HIS A 83 2.23 1.84 6.93
C HIS A 83 2.12 3.10 7.80
N SER A 84 2.95 4.11 7.52
CA SER A 84 2.96 5.38 8.21
C SER A 84 3.42 6.46 7.24
N LEU A 85 2.81 7.63 7.35
CA LEU A 85 3.23 8.84 6.64
C LEU A 85 3.97 9.80 7.59
N GLU A 86 4.68 9.27 8.59
CA GLU A 86 5.46 10.08 9.53
C GLU A 86 6.96 10.10 9.19
N PRO A 87 7.59 11.29 9.18
CA PRO A 87 9.04 11.42 9.20
C PRO A 87 9.66 10.73 10.42
N LYS A 88 10.78 10.04 10.22
CA LYS A 88 11.57 9.44 11.31
C LYS A 88 12.74 10.33 11.67
N ILE A 89 13.20 10.28 12.93
CA ILE A 89 14.43 10.94 13.34
C ILE A 89 15.61 10.00 13.08
N VAL A 90 16.69 10.53 12.53
CA VAL A 90 17.97 9.82 12.33
C VAL A 90 19.14 10.73 12.67
N PHE A 91 20.24 10.12 13.11
CA PHE A 91 21.49 10.81 13.41
C PHE A 91 22.48 10.54 12.28
N LYS A 92 22.73 11.56 11.43
CA LYS A 92 23.65 11.43 10.30
C LYS A 92 25.07 11.78 10.73
N PRO A 93 26.09 10.95 10.45
CA PRO A 93 27.48 11.30 10.68
C PRO A 93 27.83 12.59 9.91
N ASN A 94 28.38 13.55 10.63
CA ASN A 94 28.93 14.78 10.07
C ASN A 94 30.20 15.16 10.87
N PRO A 95 31.25 14.34 10.79
CA PRO A 95 32.44 14.50 11.63
C PRO A 95 33.06 15.88 11.42
N THR A 96 33.50 16.49 12.52
CA THR A 96 34.22 17.77 12.50
C THR A 96 35.64 17.56 13.02
N GLN A 97 36.55 18.51 12.75
CA GLN A 97 37.93 18.40 13.27
C GLN A 97 37.98 18.36 14.81
N SER A 98 37.03 19.01 15.49
CA SER A 98 36.92 19.05 16.95
C SER A 98 36.13 17.88 17.54
N ASP A 99 35.23 17.28 16.76
CA ASP A 99 34.42 16.12 17.17
C ASP A 99 34.27 15.15 15.99
N PRO A 100 35.16 14.15 15.90
CA PRO A 100 35.13 13.13 14.86
C PRO A 100 33.91 12.20 14.92
N GLU A 101 33.20 12.13 16.05
CA GLU A 101 32.01 11.29 16.20
C GLU A 101 30.69 12.09 16.04
N HIS A 102 30.79 13.38 15.68
CA HIS A 102 29.64 14.27 15.58
C HIS A 102 28.55 13.71 14.65
N ARG A 103 27.30 13.76 15.12
CA ARG A 103 26.12 13.38 14.34
C ARG A 103 25.06 14.46 14.36
N ASP A 104 24.55 14.81 13.19
CA ASP A 104 23.45 15.75 13.06
C ASP A 104 22.09 15.03 13.17
N GLU A 105 21.26 15.50 14.10
CA GLU A 105 19.86 15.11 14.20
C GLU A 105 19.09 15.62 12.96
N CYS A 106 18.43 14.71 12.25
CA CYS A 106 17.69 14.98 11.02
C CYS A 106 16.34 14.27 11.03
N TYR A 107 15.36 14.86 10.35
CA TYR A 107 14.18 14.12 9.91
C TYR A 107 14.45 13.45 8.56
N ILE A 108 13.97 12.21 8.39
CA ILE A 108 14.05 11.44 7.15
C ILE A 108 12.69 10.86 6.76
N ALA A 109 12.37 10.94 5.48
CA ALA A 109 11.29 10.19 4.84
C ALA A 109 11.86 9.40 3.68
N LYS A 110 11.42 8.15 3.51
CA LYS A 110 11.85 7.24 2.44
C LYS A 110 10.64 6.54 1.84
N TRP A 111 10.54 6.54 0.52
CA TRP A 111 9.44 5.91 -0.21
C TRP A 111 9.92 5.25 -1.50
N ARG A 112 9.09 4.39 -2.08
CA ARG A 112 9.37 3.69 -3.33
C ARG A 112 8.72 4.43 -4.50
N VAL A 113 9.48 4.65 -5.56
CA VAL A 113 8.99 5.16 -6.84
C VAL A 113 9.06 4.01 -7.84
N PHE A 114 7.91 3.59 -8.36
CA PHE A 114 7.81 2.49 -9.31
C PHE A 114 7.94 3.01 -10.75
N SER A 115 8.70 2.29 -11.57
CA SER A 115 8.75 2.50 -13.01
C SER A 115 7.55 1.82 -13.70
N GLU A 116 7.32 2.16 -14.96
CA GLU A 116 6.29 1.53 -15.79
C GLU A 116 6.49 0.01 -15.93
N ASN A 117 7.73 -0.45 -15.81
CA ASN A 117 8.10 -1.87 -15.91
C ASN A 117 7.94 -2.64 -14.59
N GLY A 118 7.55 -1.98 -13.50
CA GLY A 118 7.35 -2.58 -12.18
C GLY A 118 8.58 -2.59 -11.27
N ASP A 119 9.75 -2.17 -11.76
CA ASP A 119 10.92 -1.93 -10.92
C ASP A 119 10.68 -0.74 -9.98
N TYR A 120 11.39 -0.68 -8.86
CA TYR A 120 11.30 0.46 -7.96
C TYR A 120 12.66 1.00 -7.55
N LYS A 121 12.73 2.31 -7.31
CA LYS A 121 13.86 2.98 -6.68
C LYS A 121 13.41 3.62 -5.37
N TYR A 122 14.29 3.62 -4.38
CA TYR A 122 14.04 4.38 -3.16
C TYR A 122 14.34 5.85 -3.39
N LYS A 123 13.37 6.71 -3.07
CA LYS A 123 13.57 8.15 -2.95
C LYS A 123 13.54 8.52 -1.48
N THR A 124 14.44 9.41 -1.09
CA THR A 124 14.63 9.83 0.31
C THR A 124 14.64 11.35 0.38
N LYS A 125 13.94 11.92 1.36
CA LYS A 125 14.08 13.33 1.77
C LYS A 125 14.69 13.36 3.16
N VAL A 126 15.72 14.17 3.35
CA VAL A 126 16.36 14.41 4.65
C VAL A 126 16.41 15.91 4.90
N CYS A 127 16.02 16.34 6.10
CA CYS A 127 16.13 17.72 6.56
C CYS A 127 16.83 17.76 7.91
N SER A 128 17.88 18.58 8.02
CA SER A 128 18.62 18.79 9.26
C SER A 128 17.80 19.65 10.24
N ILE A 129 17.71 19.18 11.49
CA ILE A 129 17.04 19.92 12.57
C ILE A 129 17.89 21.15 12.96
N ARG A 130 19.22 21.00 13.01
CA ARG A 130 20.12 22.12 13.32
C ARG A 130 19.99 23.28 12.33
N LYS A 131 19.83 22.98 11.03
CA LYS A 131 19.74 24.01 9.97
C LYS A 131 18.38 24.71 9.89
N HIS A 132 17.29 23.98 10.13
CA HIS A 132 15.94 24.47 9.86
C HIS A 132 15.08 24.65 11.12
N GLY A 133 15.52 24.16 12.28
CA GLY A 133 14.67 23.98 13.46
C GLY A 133 13.80 22.73 13.36
N ARG A 134 13.35 22.22 14.51
CA ARG A 134 12.64 20.93 14.61
C ARG A 134 11.33 20.92 13.81
N LEU A 135 10.50 21.96 13.99
CA LEU A 135 9.21 22.08 13.30
C LEU A 135 9.36 22.18 11.79
N ALA A 136 10.20 23.10 11.28
CA ALA A 136 10.33 23.27 9.83
C ALA A 136 11.00 22.07 9.15
N ALA A 137 11.97 21.42 9.80
CA ALA A 137 12.57 20.18 9.29
C ALA A 137 11.52 19.05 9.21
N TYR A 138 10.67 18.92 10.23
CA TYR A 138 9.55 17.98 10.23
C TYR A 138 8.58 18.28 9.08
N SER A 139 8.04 19.51 9.00
CA SER A 139 7.04 19.89 8.01
C SER A 139 7.53 19.72 6.57
N GLN A 140 8.79 20.09 6.27
CA GLN A 140 9.36 19.90 4.93
C GLN A 140 9.48 18.41 4.56
N THR A 141 9.85 17.57 5.52
CA THR A 141 10.01 16.13 5.31
C THR A 141 8.65 15.45 5.18
N LYS A 142 7.69 15.82 6.03
CA LYS A 142 6.29 15.36 6.00
C LYS A 142 5.62 15.72 4.67
N ARG A 143 5.74 16.96 4.22
CA ARG A 143 5.16 17.41 2.94
C ARG A 143 5.66 16.58 1.76
N ALA A 144 6.98 16.37 1.67
CA ALA A 144 7.55 15.54 0.60
C ALA A 144 7.01 14.09 0.62
N LEU A 145 6.75 13.55 1.80
CA LEU A 145 6.20 12.21 1.97
C LEU A 145 4.70 12.13 1.62
N LEU A 146 3.92 13.15 1.98
CA LEU A 146 2.51 13.29 1.61
C LEU A 146 2.36 13.46 0.09
N ASP A 147 3.16 14.35 -0.52
CA ASP A 147 3.15 14.59 -1.96
C ASP A 147 3.47 13.31 -2.75
N ALA A 148 4.37 12.49 -2.22
CA ALA A 148 4.75 11.21 -2.82
C ALA A 148 3.63 10.15 -2.81
N HIS A 149 2.64 10.28 -1.92
CA HIS A 149 1.54 9.33 -1.75
C HIS A 149 0.16 9.97 -1.97
N LYS A 150 0.12 11.15 -2.62
CA LYS A 150 -1.12 11.93 -2.81
C LYS A 150 -2.25 11.14 -3.48
N ASP A 151 -1.91 10.17 -4.32
CA ASP A 151 -2.85 9.33 -5.05
C ASP A 151 -3.49 8.23 -4.19
N VAL A 152 -2.93 7.97 -3.01
CA VAL A 152 -3.43 6.97 -2.05
C VAL A 152 -3.85 7.57 -0.71
N ILE A 153 -3.76 8.89 -0.50
CA ILE A 153 -4.16 9.54 0.76
C ILE A 153 -5.60 9.16 1.15
N ASP A 154 -6.56 9.34 0.24
CA ASP A 154 -7.97 9.02 0.51
C ASP A 154 -8.19 7.55 0.90
N LEU A 155 -7.40 6.66 0.31
CA LEU A 155 -7.42 5.23 0.63
C LEU A 155 -6.83 4.96 2.01
N LEU A 156 -5.75 5.64 2.38
CA LEU A 156 -5.14 5.50 3.70
C LEU A 156 -6.04 6.04 4.81
N ILE A 157 -6.76 7.14 4.56
CA ILE A 157 -7.81 7.65 5.46
C ILE A 157 -8.93 6.61 5.59
N PHE A 158 -9.40 6.06 4.48
CA PHE A 158 -10.44 5.03 4.48
C PHE A 158 -10.05 3.79 5.28
N MET A 159 -8.78 3.38 5.21
CA MET A 159 -8.24 2.27 6.00
C MET A 159 -7.99 2.63 7.48
N GLY A 160 -8.20 3.88 7.90
CA GLY A 160 -7.90 4.34 9.25
C GLY A 160 -6.39 4.41 9.57
N ARG A 161 -5.52 4.30 8.56
CA ARG A 161 -4.06 4.38 8.72
C ARG A 161 -3.53 5.81 8.81
N LEU A 162 -4.36 6.77 8.45
CA LEU A 162 -4.06 8.19 8.51
C LEU A 162 -5.29 8.93 9.02
N ASN A 163 -5.14 9.74 10.06
CA ASN A 163 -6.24 10.61 10.46
C ASN A 163 -6.27 11.83 9.55
N SER A 164 -7.46 12.32 9.22
CA SER A 164 -7.62 13.56 8.44
C SER A 164 -6.99 14.78 9.14
N ILE A 165 -6.77 14.70 10.45
CA ILE A 165 -6.08 15.69 11.27
C ILE A 165 -4.58 15.72 10.94
N ASP A 166 -3.97 14.57 10.62
CA ASP A 166 -2.53 14.43 10.32
C ASP A 166 -2.13 14.99 8.95
N LEU A 167 -3.10 15.53 8.20
CA LEU A 167 -2.93 16.17 6.89
C LEU A 167 -2.82 17.70 6.97
N LYS A 168 -3.10 18.29 8.14
CA LYS A 168 -3.05 19.74 8.37
C LYS A 168 -1.69 20.21 8.87
#